data_AF-A0A2D5V6J5-F1
#
_entry.id   AF-A0A2D5V6J5-F1
#
_cell.length_a   1.000
_cell.length_b   1.000
_cell.length_c   1.000
_cell.angle_alpha   90.00
_cell.angle_beta   90.00
_cell.angle_gamma   90.00
#
_symmetry.space_group_name_H-M   'P 1'
#
loop_
_entity.id
_entity.type
_entity.pdbx_description
1 polymer ?
#
loop_
_entity_poly.entity_id
_entity_poly.type
_entity_poly.pdbx_seq_one_letter_code
_entity_poly.pdbx_strand_id
1 'polypeptide(L)'
;MIFNFNSDNSLKNWNIVDDDVMGGVSSSNIVVNKNGIGLFSGHVSTKNNGGFSSLRHQFKLVNISKYKSFVIRVKGDGKNYQFRVKSNINEYHSYKYEFKTNNTWQNIEIQFNQLEPTFRGRMLNMPSFSNVTLQEICFLISNKIEEDFSLEIDYVKIQ
;
A
#
# COMPACT_ATOMS: atom_id res chain seq x y z
N MET A 1 -8.31 13.83 -4.29
CA MET A 1 -8.56 12.61 -3.47
C MET A 1 -8.31 11.40 -4.34
N ILE A 2 -7.62 10.37 -3.84
CA ILE A 2 -7.46 9.09 -4.55
C ILE A 2 -8.50 8.09 -4.05
N PHE A 3 -8.56 7.90 -2.72
CA PHE A 3 -9.57 7.06 -2.09
C PHE A 3 -9.90 7.57 -0.70
N ASN A 4 -11.17 7.50 -0.32
CA ASN A 4 -11.66 7.82 1.02
C ASN A 4 -12.58 6.69 1.47
N PHE A 5 -12.24 5.99 2.56
CA PHE A 5 -13.04 4.87 3.07
C PHE A 5 -14.37 5.34 3.70
N ASN A 6 -14.46 6.60 4.12
CA ASN A 6 -15.65 7.18 4.73
C ASN A 6 -16.67 7.71 3.71
N SER A 7 -16.71 7.10 2.53
CA SER A 7 -17.67 7.44 1.48
C SER A 7 -18.31 6.15 0.98
N ASP A 8 -19.41 6.24 0.24
CA ASP A 8 -20.09 5.08 -0.38
C ASP A 8 -19.24 4.35 -1.46
N ASN A 9 -17.93 4.59 -1.46
CA ASN A 9 -16.95 3.94 -2.31
C ASN A 9 -16.83 2.46 -1.95
N SER A 10 -17.26 1.64 -2.91
CA SER A 10 -17.19 0.18 -2.83
C SER A 10 -15.75 -0.33 -2.77
N LEU A 11 -15.50 -1.37 -1.96
CA LEU A 11 -14.23 -2.09 -1.91
C LEU A 11 -13.92 -2.93 -3.17
N LYS A 12 -14.82 -3.02 -4.16
CA LYS A 12 -14.67 -3.85 -5.38
C LYS A 12 -13.33 -3.71 -6.13
N ASN A 13 -12.67 -2.56 -6.06
CA ASN A 13 -11.40 -2.31 -6.74
C ASN A 13 -10.18 -2.53 -5.84
N TRP A 14 -10.40 -2.98 -4.61
CA TRP A 14 -9.36 -3.39 -3.67
C TRP A 14 -9.16 -4.90 -3.77
N ASN A 15 -7.90 -5.31 -3.93
CA ASN A 15 -7.53 -6.71 -4.07
C ASN A 15 -6.42 -7.05 -3.08
N ILE A 16 -6.54 -8.22 -2.46
CA ILE A 16 -5.51 -8.78 -1.61
C ILE A 16 -4.60 -9.65 -2.46
N VAL A 17 -3.30 -9.51 -2.24
CA VAL A 17 -2.29 -10.39 -2.81
C VAL A 17 -1.32 -10.76 -1.70
N ASP A 18 -1.44 -12.00 -1.25
CA ASP A 18 -0.57 -12.64 -0.26
C ASP A 18 0.53 -13.47 -0.96
N ASP A 19 1.30 -14.25 -0.22
CA ASP A 19 2.49 -14.99 -0.69
C ASP A 19 2.21 -16.43 -1.16
N ASP A 20 0.94 -16.77 -1.36
CA ASP A 20 0.44 -18.07 -1.78
C ASP A 20 1.04 -18.57 -3.11
N VAL A 21 1.36 -17.66 -4.03
CA VAL A 21 1.97 -17.97 -5.35
C VAL A 21 3.27 -18.77 -5.23
N MET A 22 4.02 -18.60 -4.14
CA MET A 22 5.27 -19.35 -3.88
C MET A 22 5.09 -20.47 -2.84
N GLY A 23 3.85 -20.79 -2.47
CA GLY A 23 3.51 -21.74 -1.41
C GLY A 23 3.48 -21.12 -0.01
N GLY A 24 3.63 -19.79 0.10
CA GLY A 24 3.46 -19.06 1.35
C GLY A 24 2.07 -19.24 1.95
N VAL A 25 1.96 -19.00 3.25
CA VAL A 25 0.72 -19.20 4.01
C VAL A 25 0.33 -17.95 4.80
N SER A 26 0.79 -16.78 4.35
CA SER A 26 0.25 -15.51 4.84
C SER A 26 -1.20 -15.37 4.42
N SER A 27 -2.00 -14.70 5.23
CA SER A 27 -3.41 -14.46 4.93
C SER A 27 -3.84 -13.10 5.45
N SER A 28 -4.68 -12.40 4.70
CA SER A 28 -5.18 -11.10 5.10
C SER A 28 -6.60 -10.82 4.62
N ASN A 29 -7.17 -9.73 5.15
CA ASN A 29 -8.49 -9.24 4.78
C ASN A 29 -8.54 -7.70 4.78
N ILE A 30 -9.49 -7.14 4.03
CA ILE A 30 -9.86 -5.72 4.04
C ILE A 30 -11.36 -5.59 4.31
N VAL A 31 -11.71 -4.85 5.36
CA VAL A 31 -13.10 -4.52 5.69
C VAL A 31 -13.24 -3.03 5.93
N VAL A 32 -14.45 -2.49 5.77
CA VAL A 32 -14.78 -1.13 6.24
C VAL A 32 -15.55 -1.24 7.54
N ASN A 33 -15.07 -0.59 8.60
CA ASN A 33 -15.76 -0.59 9.88
C ASN A 33 -16.92 0.42 9.88
N LYS A 34 -17.72 0.40 10.96
CA LYS A 34 -18.91 1.28 11.12
C LYS A 34 -18.62 2.79 11.08
N ASN A 35 -17.36 3.19 11.23
CA ASN A 35 -16.93 4.60 11.19
C ASN A 35 -16.40 5.00 9.80
N GLY A 36 -16.54 4.14 8.79
CA GLY A 36 -16.04 4.42 7.45
C GLY A 36 -14.51 4.30 7.35
N ILE A 37 -13.88 3.46 8.17
CA ILE A 37 -12.42 3.26 8.16
C ILE A 37 -12.10 1.89 7.56
N GLY A 38 -11.17 1.86 6.61
CA GLY A 38 -10.63 0.62 6.07
C GLY A 38 -9.71 -0.06 7.06
N LEU A 39 -9.92 -1.34 7.33
CA LEU A 39 -9.07 -2.16 8.19
C LEU A 39 -8.41 -3.24 7.34
N PHE A 40 -7.12 -3.05 7.04
CA PHE A 40 -6.27 -4.06 6.45
C PHE A 40 -5.58 -4.84 7.56
N SER A 41 -5.89 -6.13 7.70
CA SER A 41 -5.37 -6.95 8.80
C SER A 41 -5.18 -8.40 8.39
N GLY A 42 -4.35 -9.13 9.11
CA GLY A 42 -4.04 -10.52 8.78
C GLY A 42 -2.88 -11.08 9.58
N HIS A 43 -2.36 -12.21 9.11
CA HIS A 43 -1.20 -12.89 9.65
C HIS A 43 -0.15 -13.05 8.55
N VAL A 44 1.06 -12.55 8.78
CA VAL A 44 2.22 -12.80 7.93
C VAL A 44 2.92 -14.06 8.44
N SER A 45 3.18 -15.02 7.55
CA SER A 45 3.96 -16.22 7.86
C SER A 45 5.26 -16.24 7.07
N THR A 46 6.36 -16.65 7.72
CA THR A 46 7.66 -16.82 7.05
C THR A 46 7.88 -18.22 6.50
N LYS A 47 6.90 -19.12 6.68
CA LYS A 47 6.94 -20.49 6.17
C LYS A 47 6.92 -20.49 4.64
N ASN A 48 7.51 -21.52 4.03
CA ASN A 48 7.55 -21.74 2.58
C ASN A 48 8.13 -20.57 1.77
N ASN A 49 9.12 -19.86 2.33
CA ASN A 49 9.70 -18.64 1.73
C ASN A 49 8.69 -17.50 1.53
N GLY A 50 7.62 -17.49 2.34
CA GLY A 50 6.68 -16.39 2.43
C GLY A 50 7.25 -15.18 3.18
N GLY A 51 6.34 -14.35 3.69
CA GLY A 51 6.64 -13.20 4.51
C GLY A 51 6.11 -11.89 3.95
N PHE A 52 4.98 -11.91 3.21
CA PHE A 52 4.30 -10.67 2.85
C PHE A 52 2.79 -10.80 2.71
N SER A 53 2.13 -9.66 2.89
CA SER A 53 0.73 -9.45 2.52
C SER A 53 0.58 -8.06 1.91
N SER A 54 -0.26 -7.94 0.87
CA SER A 54 -0.48 -6.65 0.19
C SER A 54 -1.93 -6.39 -0.16
N LEU A 55 -2.33 -5.12 -0.01
CA LEU A 55 -3.64 -4.59 -0.34
C LEU A 55 -3.49 -3.56 -1.46
N ARG A 56 -4.04 -3.87 -2.65
CA ARG A 56 -3.87 -3.09 -3.87
C ARG A 56 -5.17 -2.45 -4.29
N HIS A 57 -5.13 -1.18 -4.66
CA HIS A 57 -6.25 -0.47 -5.27
C HIS A 57 -5.88 -0.05 -6.68
N GLN A 58 -6.55 -0.62 -7.68
CA GLN A 58 -6.38 -0.29 -9.08
C GLN A 58 -7.54 0.57 -9.57
N PHE A 59 -7.22 1.56 -10.41
CA PHE A 59 -8.21 2.51 -10.92
C PHE A 59 -7.84 2.99 -12.32
N LYS A 60 -8.78 3.69 -12.97
CA LYS A 60 -8.53 4.32 -14.28
C LYS A 60 -7.40 5.32 -14.17
N LEU A 61 -6.70 5.55 -15.28
CA LEU A 61 -5.58 6.48 -15.35
C LEU A 61 -5.98 7.87 -14.81
N VAL A 62 -5.27 8.33 -13.79
CA VAL A 62 -5.41 9.68 -13.21
C VAL A 62 -4.20 10.52 -13.60
N ASN A 63 -4.44 11.73 -14.11
CA ASN A 63 -3.37 12.71 -14.33
C ASN A 63 -2.98 13.36 -13.00
N ILE A 64 -1.72 13.23 -12.62
CA ILE A 64 -1.16 13.76 -11.38
C ILE A 64 -0.09 14.85 -11.60
N SER A 65 0.06 15.37 -12.82
CA SER A 65 1.13 16.33 -13.21
C SER A 65 1.21 17.60 -12.37
N LYS A 66 0.11 18.00 -11.71
CA LYS A 66 0.04 19.20 -10.88
C LYS A 66 0.38 18.98 -9.42
N TYR A 67 0.58 17.74 -9.00
CA TYR A 67 0.79 17.33 -7.62
C TYR A 67 2.25 16.89 -7.42
N LYS A 68 2.69 16.85 -6.17
CA LYS A 68 4.08 16.52 -5.81
C LYS A 68 4.18 15.52 -4.68
N SER A 69 3.12 15.32 -3.91
CA SER A 69 3.13 14.37 -2.80
C SER A 69 1.83 13.59 -2.66
N PHE A 70 1.97 12.42 -2.03
CA PHE A 70 0.86 11.67 -1.47
C PHE A 70 0.72 12.03 0.01
N VAL A 71 -0.51 12.00 0.51
CA VAL A 71 -0.80 12.00 1.94
C VAL A 71 -1.71 10.83 2.25
N ILE A 72 -1.24 9.96 3.14
CA ILE A 72 -2.00 8.83 3.67
C ILE A 72 -2.34 9.10 5.13
N ARG A 73 -3.61 8.87 5.50
CA ARG A 73 -4.07 8.92 6.90
C ARG A 73 -4.24 7.50 7.40
N VAL A 74 -3.38 7.10 8.33
CA VAL A 74 -3.30 5.72 8.83
C VAL A 74 -3.13 5.66 10.34
N LYS A 75 -3.55 4.55 10.95
CA LYS A 75 -3.22 4.16 12.32
C LYS A 75 -2.81 2.70 12.28
N GLY A 76 -1.57 2.40 12.65
CA GLY A 76 -1.04 1.05 12.58
C GLY A 76 -0.70 0.50 13.95
N ASP A 77 -0.06 -0.65 13.93
CA ASP A 77 0.24 -1.50 15.08
C ASP A 77 1.70 -1.39 15.54
N GLY A 78 2.40 -0.31 15.15
CA GLY A 78 3.81 -0.09 15.49
C GLY A 78 4.80 -0.67 14.47
N LYS A 79 4.31 -1.40 13.46
CA LYS A 79 5.13 -2.05 12.44
C LYS A 79 5.48 -1.10 11.28
N ASN A 80 6.43 -1.54 10.47
CA ASN A 80 6.79 -0.89 9.22
C ASN A 80 5.94 -1.42 8.07
N TYR A 81 5.40 -0.51 7.28
CA TYR A 81 4.63 -0.80 6.08
C TYR A 81 5.26 -0.10 4.88
N GLN A 82 4.90 -0.58 3.70
CA GLN A 82 5.26 0.02 2.43
C GLN A 82 4.01 0.64 1.80
N PHE A 83 4.13 1.89 1.38
CA PHE A 83 3.22 2.48 0.40
C PHE A 83 3.86 2.30 -0.98
N ARG A 84 3.10 1.78 -1.94
CA ARG A 84 3.58 1.55 -3.30
C ARG A 84 2.64 2.15 -4.33
N VAL A 85 3.20 2.54 -5.47
CA VAL A 85 2.45 3.10 -6.60
C VAL A 85 2.91 2.53 -7.94
N LYS A 86 2.00 2.53 -8.91
CA LYS A 86 2.32 2.35 -10.33
C LYS A 86 1.69 3.45 -11.18
N SER A 87 2.43 3.88 -12.19
CA SER A 87 1.92 4.83 -13.19
C SER A 87 1.06 4.14 -14.22
N ASN A 88 1.43 2.89 -14.52
CA ASN A 88 0.70 2.00 -15.39
C ASN A 88 0.69 0.58 -14.78
N ILE A 89 -0.48 -0.05 -14.68
CA ILE A 89 -0.61 -1.40 -14.11
C ILE A 89 0.23 -2.46 -14.84
N ASN A 90 0.54 -2.24 -16.12
CA ASN A 90 1.35 -3.13 -16.96
C ASN A 90 2.85 -3.00 -16.71
N GLU A 91 3.31 -2.01 -15.92
CA GLU A 91 4.70 -1.92 -15.51
C GLU A 91 5.07 -3.11 -14.62
N TYR A 92 6.22 -3.73 -14.91
CA TYR A 92 6.70 -4.86 -14.11
C TYR A 92 7.14 -4.42 -12.71
N HIS A 93 7.57 -3.17 -12.56
CA HIS A 93 8.04 -2.59 -11.29
C HIS A 93 6.95 -1.74 -10.63
N SER A 94 7.21 -1.38 -9.37
CA SER A 94 6.43 -0.39 -8.61
C SER A 94 7.40 0.58 -7.96
N TYR A 95 6.93 1.75 -7.54
CA TYR A 95 7.71 2.63 -6.69
C TYR A 95 7.24 2.49 -5.25
N LYS A 96 8.16 2.43 -4.28
CA LYS A 96 7.84 2.21 -2.86
C LYS A 96 8.38 3.31 -1.96
N TYR A 97 7.67 3.52 -0.86
CA TYR A 97 8.13 4.29 0.29
C TYR A 97 7.83 3.47 1.55
N GLU A 98 8.82 3.36 2.44
CA GLU A 98 8.68 2.67 3.73
C GLU A 98 8.34 3.66 4.82
N PHE A 99 7.32 3.37 5.62
CA PHE A 99 6.90 4.20 6.75
C PHE A 99 6.66 3.36 7.98
N LYS A 100 6.98 3.95 9.14
CA LYS A 100 6.71 3.35 10.45
C LYS A 100 5.37 3.85 10.97
N THR A 101 4.59 2.93 11.52
CA THR A 101 3.32 3.26 12.17
C THR A 101 3.47 3.31 13.68
N ASN A 102 2.45 3.85 14.34
CA ASN A 102 2.22 3.71 15.76
C ASN A 102 0.71 3.55 16.03
N ASN A 103 0.35 3.27 17.28
CA ASN A 103 -1.03 3.05 17.72
C ASN A 103 -1.90 4.33 17.72
N THR A 104 -1.49 5.39 17.04
CA THR A 104 -2.21 6.66 16.92
C THR A 104 -2.38 7.03 15.45
N TRP A 105 -3.34 7.91 15.16
CA TRP A 105 -3.58 8.36 13.80
C TRP A 105 -2.52 9.33 13.30
N GLN A 106 -1.91 9.02 12.17
CA GLN A 106 -0.81 9.75 11.55
C GLN A 106 -1.15 10.18 10.12
N ASN A 107 -0.69 11.36 9.73
CA ASN A 107 -0.59 11.75 8.33
C ASN A 107 0.84 11.49 7.89
N ILE A 108 1.03 10.56 6.97
CA ILE A 108 2.33 10.34 6.33
C ILE A 108 2.30 11.07 5.00
N GLU A 109 3.12 12.11 4.87
CA GLU A 109 3.35 12.80 3.61
C GLU A 109 4.55 12.18 2.90
N ILE A 110 4.36 11.84 1.63
CA ILE A 110 5.34 11.12 0.81
C ILE A 110 5.56 11.93 -0.46
N GLN A 111 6.70 12.57 -0.58
CA GLN A 111 7.05 13.28 -1.81
C GLN A 111 7.29 12.27 -2.94
N PHE A 112 6.91 12.63 -4.16
CA PHE A 112 7.06 11.75 -5.33
C PHE A 112 8.51 11.28 -5.51
N ASN A 113 9.48 12.17 -5.29
CA ASN A 113 10.90 11.84 -5.39
C ASN A 113 11.45 10.94 -4.26
N GLN A 114 10.66 10.62 -3.23
CA GLN A 114 11.04 9.66 -2.17
C GLN A 114 10.57 8.24 -2.49
N LEU A 115 9.73 8.07 -3.51
CA LEU A 115 9.25 6.78 -3.94
C LEU A 115 10.29 6.13 -4.86
N GLU A 116 10.89 5.05 -4.36
CA GLU A 116 12.02 4.39 -5.00
C GLU A 116 11.58 3.18 -5.82
N PRO A 117 12.16 2.95 -7.02
CA PRO A 117 11.76 1.87 -7.89
C PRO A 117 12.17 0.50 -7.33
N THR A 118 11.21 -0.42 -7.30
CA THR A 118 11.39 -1.77 -6.78
C THR A 118 10.68 -2.83 -7.63
N PHE A 119 11.30 -4.00 -7.72
CA PHE A 119 10.71 -5.19 -8.31
C PHE A 119 11.05 -6.42 -7.46
N ARG A 120 10.01 -7.14 -7.00
CA ARG A 120 10.16 -8.36 -6.19
C ARG A 120 11.15 -8.20 -5.02
N GLY A 121 11.04 -7.08 -4.29
CA GLY A 121 11.87 -6.76 -3.14
C GLY A 121 13.27 -6.23 -3.46
N ARG A 122 13.67 -6.21 -4.73
CA ARG A 122 14.95 -5.63 -5.18
C ARG A 122 14.77 -4.17 -5.52
N MET A 123 15.75 -3.34 -5.16
CA MET A 123 15.84 -1.96 -5.66
C MET A 123 16.32 -1.99 -7.11
N LEU A 124 15.79 -1.10 -7.93
CA LEU A 124 16.21 -0.97 -9.32
C LEU A 124 17.11 0.25 -9.49
N ASN A 125 18.06 0.17 -10.43
CA ASN A 125 18.86 1.33 -10.82
C ASN A 125 18.07 2.19 -11.82
N MET A 126 17.05 2.88 -11.31
CA MET A 126 16.14 3.74 -12.07
C MET A 126 15.87 5.02 -11.28
N PRO A 127 15.47 6.12 -11.92
CA PRO A 127 15.07 7.33 -11.21
C PRO A 127 13.87 7.08 -10.29
N SER A 128 13.75 7.83 -9.20
CA SER A 128 12.57 7.86 -8.32
C SER A 128 11.31 8.33 -9.08
N PHE A 129 10.14 8.12 -8.49
CA PHE A 129 8.86 8.41 -9.12
C PHE A 129 8.76 9.90 -9.52
N SER A 130 8.56 10.14 -10.81
CA SER A 130 8.42 11.48 -11.41
C SER A 130 7.32 11.51 -12.47
N ASN A 131 6.47 10.49 -12.48
CA ASN A 131 5.51 10.26 -13.54
C ASN A 131 4.29 11.18 -13.37
N VAL A 132 3.63 11.47 -14.50
CA VAL A 132 2.47 12.37 -14.55
C VAL A 132 1.13 11.63 -14.51
N THR A 133 1.17 10.30 -14.37
CA THR A 133 -0.02 9.44 -14.32
C THR A 133 0.05 8.47 -13.16
N LEU A 134 -1.12 8.02 -12.69
CA LEU A 134 -1.27 7.04 -11.63
C LEU A 134 -2.40 6.06 -11.98
N GLN A 135 -2.19 4.77 -11.69
CA GLN A 135 -3.22 3.74 -11.88
C GLN A 135 -3.33 2.72 -10.74
N GLU A 136 -2.33 2.65 -9.85
CA GLU A 136 -2.36 1.74 -8.70
C GLU A 136 -1.74 2.41 -7.48
N ILE A 137 -2.37 2.20 -6.32
CA ILE A 137 -1.76 2.38 -5.00
C ILE A 137 -1.81 1.04 -4.25
N CYS A 138 -0.86 0.83 -3.33
CA CYS A 138 -0.75 -0.42 -2.58
C CYS A 138 -0.18 -0.19 -1.18
N PHE A 139 -0.73 -0.91 -0.20
CA PHE A 139 -0.14 -1.07 1.13
C PHE A 139 0.43 -2.48 1.24
N LEU A 140 1.64 -2.61 1.75
CA LEU A 140 2.29 -3.90 1.88
C LEU A 140 3.03 -4.01 3.21
N ILE A 141 2.84 -5.14 3.89
CA ILE A 141 3.69 -5.56 5.01
C ILE A 141 4.61 -6.68 4.51
N SER A 142 5.92 -6.51 4.71
CA SER A 142 6.93 -7.52 4.37
C SER A 142 8.20 -7.27 5.18
N ASN A 143 8.12 -7.55 6.46
CA ASN A 143 9.20 -7.35 7.42
C ASN A 143 9.98 -8.63 7.73
N LYS A 144 9.65 -9.76 7.08
CA LYS A 144 10.27 -11.08 7.29
C LYS A 144 10.11 -11.61 8.73
N ILE A 145 9.04 -11.21 9.41
CA ILE A 145 8.68 -11.67 10.75
C ILE A 145 7.32 -12.37 10.67
N GLU A 146 7.17 -13.50 11.37
CA GLU A 146 5.89 -14.19 11.51
C GLU A 146 5.08 -13.52 12.63
N GLU A 147 4.00 -12.82 12.26
CA GLU A 147 3.19 -12.04 13.19
C GLU A 147 1.85 -11.60 12.61
N ASP A 148 0.91 -11.29 13.51
CA ASP A 148 -0.33 -10.62 13.16
C ASP A 148 -0.10 -9.14 12.89
N PHE A 149 -0.87 -8.57 11.97
CA PHE A 149 -0.80 -7.16 11.63
C PHE A 149 -2.17 -6.50 11.49
N SER A 150 -2.21 -5.19 11.71
CA SER A 150 -3.40 -4.37 11.59
C SER A 150 -3.04 -2.94 11.20
N LEU A 151 -3.62 -2.48 10.09
CA LEU A 151 -3.50 -1.13 9.57
C LEU A 151 -4.89 -0.54 9.29
N GLU A 152 -5.28 0.45 10.08
CA GLU A 152 -6.44 1.29 9.81
C GLU A 152 -6.07 2.39 8.82
N ILE A 153 -6.90 2.58 7.80
CA ILE A 153 -6.69 3.51 6.68
C ILE A 153 -7.97 4.33 6.52
N ASP A 154 -7.84 5.65 6.64
CA ASP A 154 -8.95 6.59 6.48
C ASP A 154 -9.02 7.07 5.02
N TYR A 155 -7.93 7.65 4.51
CA TYR A 155 -7.86 8.12 3.13
C TYR A 155 -6.45 8.11 2.54
N VAL A 156 -6.43 8.19 1.22
CA VAL A 156 -5.25 8.47 0.39
C VAL A 156 -5.57 9.65 -0.52
N LYS A 157 -4.75 10.71 -0.47
CA LYS A 157 -4.88 11.88 -1.36
C LYS A 157 -3.55 12.25 -1.99
N ILE A 158 -3.63 13.10 -3.01
CA ILE A 158 -2.50 13.76 -3.66
C ILE A 158 -2.63 15.27 -3.46
N GLN A 159 -1.49 15.97 -3.35
CA GLN A 159 -1.41 17.43 -3.20
C GLN A 159 -0.17 18.01 -3.90
#